data_AF-A0A817UUK0-F1
#
_entry.id   AF-A0A817UUK0-F1
#
_cell.length_a   1.000
_cell.length_b   1.000
_cell.length_c   1.000
_cell.angle_alpha   90.00
_cell.angle_beta   90.00
_cell.angle_gamma   90.00
#
_symmetry.space_group_name_H-M   'P 1'
#
loop_
_entity.id
_entity.type
_entity.pdbx_description
1 polymer ?
#
loop_
_entity_poly.entity_id
_entity_poly.type
_entity_poly.pdbx_seq_one_letter_code
_entity_poly.pdbx_strand_id
1 'polypeptide(L)'
;MNARFQAKNPPGGRLTPSNLSSTSTASTSNLPSSPSISFSNIESDPVYLERLKAREIISEAFLQVVRTKPDDPFDFLYGYFESQCQTKPYEKALTRLRLADPKHPSFESLLVELYSNFNALSDDILLLKGDVYNKLLESLCNNQIWSGSKDHRATLLSLVCLRPNDSVHFNVFKYGIQAILLAKG
;
A
#
# COMPACT_ATOMS: atom_id res chain seq x y z
N MET A 1 -61.27 -14.83 -31.93
CA MET A 1 -60.59 -16.13 -32.08
C MET A 1 -60.33 -16.68 -30.69
N ASN A 2 -61.05 -17.74 -30.32
CA ASN A 2 -60.95 -18.46 -29.04
C ASN A 2 -59.85 -19.53 -29.13
N ALA A 3 -59.06 -19.71 -28.07
CA ALA A 3 -58.50 -21.01 -27.72
C ALA A 3 -58.26 -21.10 -26.21
N ARG A 4 -58.83 -22.16 -25.63
CA ARG A 4 -59.04 -22.50 -24.22
C ARG A 4 -58.64 -23.96 -24.08
N PHE A 5 -57.76 -24.34 -23.17
CA PHE A 5 -57.58 -25.69 -22.58
C PHE A 5 -56.60 -25.53 -21.40
N GLN A 6 -56.95 -25.62 -20.10
CA GLN A 6 -57.29 -26.80 -19.25
C GLN A 6 -56.40 -28.03 -19.50
N ALA A 7 -55.91 -28.83 -18.55
CA ALA A 7 -55.71 -28.85 -17.09
C ALA A 7 -55.07 -30.25 -16.79
N LYS A 8 -54.16 -30.40 -15.80
CA LYS A 8 -53.99 -31.65 -14.98
C LYS A 8 -52.85 -31.56 -13.95
N ASN A 9 -53.22 -31.48 -12.66
CA ASN A 9 -52.56 -32.17 -11.53
C ASN A 9 -53.30 -33.52 -11.31
N PRO A 10 -53.08 -34.38 -10.27
CA PRO A 10 -52.10 -34.49 -9.16
C PRO A 10 -51.56 -35.98 -9.09
N PRO A 11 -51.33 -36.69 -7.94
CA PRO A 11 -51.07 -36.40 -6.51
C PRO A 11 -49.74 -37.08 -6.03
N GLY A 12 -49.24 -37.10 -4.79
CA GLY A 12 -49.66 -36.80 -3.43
C GLY A 12 -48.63 -37.46 -2.49
N GLY A 13 -48.40 -36.93 -1.29
CA GLY A 13 -47.47 -37.54 -0.33
C GLY A 13 -47.27 -36.67 0.91
N ARG A 14 -48.14 -36.89 1.90
CA ARG A 14 -48.17 -36.25 3.22
C ARG A 14 -47.58 -37.22 4.25
N LEU A 15 -46.93 -36.72 5.31
CA LEU A 15 -47.12 -37.06 6.75
C LEU A 15 -45.84 -36.80 7.59
N THR A 16 -45.87 -35.68 8.33
CA THR A 16 -45.71 -35.46 9.79
C THR A 16 -44.61 -36.11 10.66
N PRO A 17 -44.29 -35.47 11.83
CA PRO A 17 -43.03 -35.59 12.58
C PRO A 17 -43.13 -36.37 13.91
N SER A 18 -41.97 -36.79 14.45
CA SER A 18 -41.74 -37.39 15.78
C SER A 18 -40.21 -37.50 15.97
N ASN A 19 -39.57 -37.46 17.14
CA ASN A 19 -39.79 -36.91 18.47
C ASN A 19 -38.45 -37.11 19.22
N LEU A 20 -38.08 -36.15 20.08
CA LEU A 20 -37.41 -36.31 21.39
C LEU A 20 -36.01 -36.98 21.57
N SER A 21 -35.13 -36.18 22.21
CA SER A 21 -34.33 -36.49 23.41
C SER A 21 -32.86 -36.94 23.31
N SER A 22 -31.99 -36.01 23.72
CA SER A 22 -30.92 -36.10 24.75
C SER A 22 -29.96 -37.30 24.75
N THR A 23 -28.64 -37.03 24.72
CA THR A 23 -27.64 -37.42 25.76
C THR A 23 -26.28 -36.79 25.44
N SER A 24 -25.66 -36.19 26.46
CA SER A 24 -24.30 -35.63 26.48
C SER A 24 -23.24 -36.74 26.50
N THR A 25 -22.12 -36.56 25.78
CA THR A 25 -20.76 -36.87 26.27
C THR A 25 -19.71 -36.20 25.39
N ALA A 26 -18.72 -35.62 26.07
CA ALA A 26 -17.56 -34.95 25.50
C ALA A 26 -16.67 -35.90 24.68
N SER A 27 -15.99 -35.36 23.66
CA SER A 27 -14.51 -35.40 23.55
C SER A 27 -14.00 -34.79 22.24
N THR A 28 -13.05 -33.87 22.40
CA THR A 28 -11.90 -33.55 21.52
C THR A 28 -12.18 -33.04 20.10
N SER A 29 -12.38 -31.73 20.02
CA SER A 29 -12.13 -30.92 18.83
C SER A 29 -10.61 -30.81 18.58
N ASN A 30 -10.09 -31.54 17.58
CA ASN A 30 -8.81 -31.23 16.96
C ASN A 30 -9.08 -30.49 15.63
N LEU A 31 -9.27 -29.17 15.71
CA LEU A 31 -9.08 -28.29 14.55
C LEU A 31 -7.61 -27.84 14.55
N PRO A 32 -6.91 -27.87 13.41
CA PRO A 32 -5.61 -27.22 13.30
C PRO A 32 -5.80 -25.72 13.52
N SER A 33 -5.20 -25.21 14.59
CA SER A 33 -5.09 -23.80 14.89
C SER A 33 -4.46 -23.11 13.69
N SER A 34 -5.28 -22.37 12.95
CA SER A 34 -4.79 -21.43 11.94
C SER A 34 -3.85 -20.45 12.64
N PRO A 35 -2.70 -20.09 12.07
CA PRO A 35 -1.84 -19.08 12.65
C PRO A 35 -2.63 -17.77 12.70
N SER A 36 -3.03 -17.38 13.91
CA SER A 36 -3.50 -16.04 14.20
C SER A 36 -2.35 -15.10 13.91
N ILE A 37 -2.37 -14.47 12.73
CA ILE A 37 -1.53 -13.31 12.46
C ILE A 37 -2.02 -12.21 13.40
N SER A 38 -1.30 -12.04 14.51
CA SER A 38 -1.44 -10.90 15.40
C SER A 38 -1.12 -9.65 14.60
N PHE A 39 -2.11 -8.81 14.33
CA PHE A 39 -1.93 -7.49 13.72
C PHE A 39 -1.41 -6.47 14.74
N SER A 40 -0.35 -6.80 15.46
CA SER A 40 0.21 -5.99 16.54
C SER A 40 1.57 -5.38 16.20
N ASN A 41 1.82 -4.99 14.95
CA ASN A 41 3.07 -4.33 14.52
C ASN A 41 2.82 -3.24 13.47
N ILE A 42 1.79 -2.43 13.68
CA ILE A 42 1.97 -1.01 13.35
C ILE A 42 2.62 -0.44 14.61
N GLU A 43 3.95 -0.51 14.67
CA GLU A 43 4.74 0.18 15.69
C GLU A 43 4.48 1.69 15.54
N SER A 44 3.37 2.17 16.11
CA SER A 44 3.32 3.52 16.67
C SER A 44 4.14 3.48 17.96
N ASP A 45 5.43 3.16 17.83
CA ASP A 45 6.19 2.66 18.97
C ASP A 45 7.03 3.79 19.56
N PRO A 46 6.68 4.30 20.76
CA PRO A 46 7.57 5.18 21.49
C PRO A 46 8.96 4.55 21.65
N VAL A 47 9.06 3.20 21.67
CA VAL A 47 10.33 2.47 21.71
C VAL A 47 11.12 2.61 20.40
N TYR A 48 10.47 2.71 19.24
CA TYR A 48 11.14 2.97 17.96
C TYR A 48 11.71 4.40 17.91
N LEU A 49 10.94 5.39 18.35
CA LEU A 49 11.39 6.79 18.42
C LEU A 49 12.50 7.00 19.44
N GLU A 50 12.46 6.29 20.56
CA GLU A 50 13.49 6.30 21.59
C GLU A 50 14.79 5.62 21.11
N ARG A 51 14.69 4.50 20.37
CA ARG A 51 15.85 3.88 19.70
C ARG A 51 16.49 4.80 18.66
N LEU A 52 15.68 5.55 17.93
CA LEU A 52 16.14 6.53 16.94
C LEU A 52 16.68 7.82 17.56
N LYS A 53 16.61 7.99 18.89
CA LYS A 53 16.96 9.25 19.57
C LYS A 53 16.27 10.45 18.94
N ALA A 54 15.01 10.26 18.51
CA ALA A 54 14.28 11.28 17.75
C ALA A 54 14.14 12.58 18.56
N ARG A 55 13.99 12.47 19.89
CA ARG A 55 13.93 13.61 20.79
C ARG A 55 15.22 14.40 20.79
N GLU A 56 16.37 13.75 20.88
CA GLU A 56 17.69 14.38 20.86
C GLU A 56 17.92 15.08 19.52
N ILE A 57 17.62 14.39 18.41
CA ILE A 57 17.77 14.93 17.05
C ILE A 57 16.89 16.17 16.86
N ILE A 58 15.61 16.11 17.26
CA ILE A 58 14.69 17.24 17.19
C ILE A 58 15.17 18.39 18.08
N SER A 59 15.60 18.09 19.31
CA SER A 59 16.08 19.12 20.24
C SER A 59 17.33 19.83 19.71
N GLU A 60 18.27 19.09 19.12
CA GLU A 60 19.47 19.66 18.51
C GLU A 60 19.10 20.48 17.26
N ALA A 61 18.18 20.01 16.42
CA ALA A 61 17.70 20.75 15.25
C ALA A 61 17.16 22.14 15.64
N PHE A 62 16.31 22.20 16.66
CA PHE A 62 15.77 23.47 17.16
C PHE A 62 16.84 24.34 17.85
N LEU A 63 17.78 23.75 18.58
CA LEU A 63 18.92 24.48 19.13
C LEU A 63 19.77 25.11 18.02
N GLN A 64 19.97 24.41 16.91
CA GLN A 64 20.69 24.94 15.75
C GLN A 64 19.94 26.12 15.13
N VAL A 65 18.62 26.04 14.93
CA VAL A 65 17.81 27.18 14.44
C VAL A 65 17.95 28.41 15.33
N VAL A 66 17.90 28.23 16.66
CA VAL A 66 18.06 29.35 17.61
C VAL A 66 19.45 29.96 17.55
N ARG A 67 20.50 29.14 17.35
CA ARG A 67 21.90 29.58 17.28
C ARG A 67 22.22 30.30 15.98
N THR A 68 21.83 29.72 14.84
CA THR A 68 22.24 30.20 13.51
C THR A 68 21.29 31.25 12.95
N LYS A 69 20.04 31.30 13.43
CA LYS A 69 18.99 32.24 12.96
C LYS A 69 18.91 32.28 11.43
N PRO A 70 18.64 31.14 10.77
CA PRO A 70 18.55 31.08 9.32
C PRO A 70 17.39 31.96 8.82
N ASP A 71 17.53 32.50 7.62
CA ASP A 71 16.51 33.33 6.98
C ASP A 71 15.19 32.54 6.76
N ASP A 72 15.30 31.24 6.43
CA ASP A 72 14.18 30.30 6.40
C ASP A 72 14.42 29.13 7.37
N PRO A 73 13.76 29.12 8.55
CA PRO A 73 13.93 28.05 9.53
C PRO A 73 13.31 26.73 9.09
N PHE A 74 12.32 26.72 8.21
CA PHE A 74 11.69 25.48 7.75
C PHE A 74 12.54 24.78 6.72
N ASP A 75 13.12 25.52 5.77
CA ASP A 75 14.05 24.96 4.80
C ASP A 75 15.33 24.44 5.48
N PHE A 76 15.85 25.19 6.46
CA PHE A 76 16.97 24.73 7.29
C PHE A 76 16.65 23.42 8.03
N LEU A 77 15.50 23.36 8.71
CA LEU A 77 15.09 22.14 9.44
C LEU A 77 14.89 20.97 8.49
N TYR A 78 14.34 21.22 7.30
CA TYR A 78 14.19 20.19 6.27
C TYR A 78 15.54 19.61 5.87
N GLY A 79 16.52 20.46 5.53
CA GLY A 79 17.87 20.02 5.20
C GLY A 79 18.58 19.32 6.36
N TYR A 80 18.38 19.80 7.59
CA TYR A 80 18.94 19.18 8.79
C TYR A 80 18.38 17.77 8.98
N PHE A 81 17.06 17.60 9.02
CA PHE A 81 16.47 16.27 9.20
C PHE A 81 16.77 15.35 8.02
N GLU A 82 16.81 15.87 6.80
CA GLU A 82 17.25 15.12 5.63
C GLU A 82 18.67 14.58 5.80
N SER A 83 19.61 15.38 6.33
CA SER A 83 20.99 14.93 6.59
C SER A 83 21.09 13.84 7.67
N GLN A 84 20.18 13.85 8.65
CA GLN A 84 20.13 12.87 9.73
C GLN A 84 19.44 11.57 9.29
N CYS A 85 18.48 11.66 8.37
CA CYS A 85 17.86 10.51 7.75
C CYS A 85 18.81 9.93 6.69
N GLN A 86 19.62 8.93 7.08
CA GLN A 86 20.35 8.06 6.13
C GLN A 86 19.41 7.13 5.32
N THR A 87 18.21 7.61 5.00
CA THR A 87 17.26 6.88 4.17
C THR A 87 17.80 6.80 2.76
N LYS A 88 17.84 5.59 2.20
CA LYS A 88 18.24 5.40 0.81
C LYS A 88 17.33 6.25 -0.08
N PRO A 89 17.84 6.85 -1.18
CA PRO A 89 17.04 7.69 -2.07
C PRO A 89 15.71 7.07 -2.50
N TYR A 90 15.71 5.75 -2.68
CA TYR A 90 14.53 4.94 -2.98
C TYR A 90 13.45 5.00 -1.88
N GLU A 91 13.83 4.90 -0.60
CA GLU A 91 12.89 4.96 0.53
C GLU A 91 12.34 6.38 0.73
N LYS A 92 13.16 7.41 0.46
CA LYS A 92 12.72 8.81 0.46
C LYS A 92 11.65 9.03 -0.61
N ALA A 93 11.89 8.53 -1.84
CA ALA A 93 10.93 8.62 -2.94
C ALA A 93 9.60 7.91 -2.60
N LEU A 94 9.68 6.69 -2.05
CA LEU A 94 8.52 5.91 -1.65
C LEU A 94 7.70 6.62 -0.56
N THR A 95 8.36 7.21 0.43
CA THR A 95 7.70 7.97 1.50
C THR A 95 6.97 9.19 0.94
N ARG A 96 7.61 9.96 0.05
CA ARG A 96 6.98 11.13 -0.59
C ARG A 96 5.77 10.73 -1.42
N LEU A 97 5.86 9.65 -2.20
CA LEU A 97 4.72 9.14 -2.98
C LEU A 97 3.55 8.67 -2.11
N ARG A 98 3.83 8.09 -0.94
CA ARG A 98 2.79 7.63 0.00
C ARG A 98 2.02 8.78 0.65
N LEU A 99 2.70 9.88 0.92
CA LEU A 99 2.14 11.09 1.54
C LEU A 99 1.47 12.02 0.53
N ALA A 100 1.79 11.89 -0.75
CA ALA A 100 1.25 12.74 -1.78
C ALA A 100 -0.22 12.43 -2.09
N ASP A 101 -1.01 13.47 -2.32
CA ASP A 101 -2.36 13.36 -2.86
C ASP A 101 -2.30 13.37 -4.40
N PRO A 102 -2.69 12.28 -5.09
CA PRO A 102 -2.70 12.21 -6.55
C PRO A 102 -3.56 13.28 -7.23
N LYS A 103 -4.51 13.88 -6.50
CA LYS A 103 -5.42 14.91 -7.02
C LYS A 103 -4.85 16.32 -6.88
N HIS A 104 -3.77 16.49 -6.10
CA HIS A 104 -3.18 17.80 -5.86
C HIS A 104 -2.33 18.26 -7.06
N PRO A 105 -2.37 19.53 -7.47
CA PRO A 105 -1.66 20.01 -8.67
C PRO A 105 -0.14 19.88 -8.59
N SER A 106 0.45 19.89 -7.39
CA SER A 106 1.91 19.68 -7.21
C SER A 106 2.35 18.22 -7.39
N PHE A 107 1.42 17.29 -7.53
CA PHE A 107 1.72 15.86 -7.68
C PHE A 107 2.54 15.59 -8.95
N GLU A 108 2.24 16.29 -10.04
CA GLU A 108 3.00 16.14 -11.28
C GLU A 108 4.45 16.61 -11.13
N SER A 109 4.68 17.74 -10.47
CA SER A 109 6.02 18.24 -10.17
C SER A 109 6.82 17.23 -9.32
N LEU A 110 6.16 16.62 -8.32
CA LEU A 110 6.76 15.55 -7.53
C LEU A 110 7.18 14.36 -8.41
N LEU A 111 6.31 13.92 -9.33
CA LEU A 111 6.63 12.79 -10.21
C LEU A 111 7.81 13.09 -11.14
N VAL A 112 7.90 14.30 -11.69
CA VAL A 112 9.03 14.73 -12.53
C VAL A 112 10.34 14.70 -11.73
N GLU A 113 10.32 15.24 -10.51
CA GLU A 113 11.47 15.24 -9.62
C GLU A 113 11.93 13.81 -9.30
N LEU A 114 11.00 12.94 -8.89
CA LEU A 114 11.32 11.56 -8.53
C LEU A 114 11.83 10.75 -9.73
N TYR A 115 11.23 10.92 -10.91
CA TYR A 115 11.69 10.26 -12.13
C TYR A 115 13.12 10.68 -12.49
N SER A 116 13.41 11.97 -12.37
CA SER A 116 14.76 12.51 -12.61
C SER A 116 15.77 11.95 -11.62
N ASN A 117 15.40 11.85 -10.33
CA ASN A 117 16.25 11.26 -9.29
C ASN A 117 16.54 9.78 -9.56
N PHE A 118 15.55 9.01 -10.01
CA PHE A 118 15.77 7.61 -10.36
C PHE A 118 16.66 7.44 -11.60
N ASN A 119 16.53 8.31 -12.61
CA ASN A 119 17.41 8.29 -13.77
C ASN A 119 18.85 8.68 -13.42
N ALA A 120 19.04 9.61 -12.48
CA ALA A 120 20.37 10.03 -12.02
C ALA A 120 21.10 8.94 -11.21
N LEU A 121 20.36 7.97 -10.64
CA LEU A 121 20.91 6.84 -9.88
C LEU A 121 21.24 5.63 -10.76
N SER A 122 20.84 5.65 -12.03
CA SER A 122 21.10 4.57 -12.98
C SER A 122 22.45 4.79 -13.65
N ASP A 123 23.41 3.91 -13.41
CA ASP A 123 24.74 3.97 -14.06
C ASP A 123 24.67 3.77 -15.59
N ASP A 124 23.57 3.19 -16.09
CA ASP A 124 23.29 2.99 -17.50
C ASP A 124 22.38 4.10 -18.05
N ILE A 125 22.87 4.81 -19.08
CA ILE A 125 22.13 5.69 -20.03
C ILE A 125 20.84 6.29 -19.44
N LEU A 126 20.89 7.15 -18.41
CA LEU A 126 19.81 8.05 -17.94
C LEU A 126 18.37 7.49 -18.00
N LEU A 127 18.18 6.18 -17.81
CA LEU A 127 16.90 5.52 -18.04
C LEU A 127 16.58 4.61 -16.87
N LEU A 128 15.44 4.88 -16.25
CA LEU A 128 14.82 4.03 -15.25
C LEU A 128 14.53 2.66 -15.88
N LYS A 129 15.07 1.61 -15.27
CA LYS A 129 14.82 0.21 -15.66
C LYS A 129 13.51 -0.30 -15.08
N GLY A 130 12.88 -1.23 -15.79
CA GLY A 130 11.63 -1.86 -15.42
C GLY A 130 11.70 -2.58 -14.07
N ASP A 131 12.84 -3.15 -13.69
CA ASP A 131 12.97 -3.85 -12.40
C ASP A 131 12.87 -2.91 -11.19
N VAL A 132 13.52 -1.73 -11.25
CA VAL A 132 13.45 -0.69 -10.21
C VAL A 132 12.03 -0.14 -10.14
N TYR A 133 11.41 0.11 -11.30
CA TYR A 133 10.03 0.56 -11.39
C TYR A 133 9.05 -0.45 -10.80
N ASN A 134 9.16 -1.72 -11.15
CA ASN A 134 8.27 -2.77 -10.63
C ASN A 134 8.41 -2.91 -9.11
N LYS A 135 9.65 -2.88 -8.58
CA LYS A 135 9.89 -2.86 -7.13
C LYS A 135 9.19 -1.69 -6.46
N LEU A 136 9.21 -0.51 -7.08
CA LEU A 136 8.53 0.69 -6.57
C LEU A 136 7.01 0.48 -6.52
N LEU A 137 6.43 -0.02 -7.61
CA LEU A 137 5.00 -0.35 -7.68
C LEU A 137 4.59 -1.38 -6.61
N GLU A 138 5.34 -2.47 -6.47
CA GLU A 138 5.11 -3.49 -5.44
C GLU A 138 5.20 -2.91 -4.02
N SER A 139 6.19 -2.05 -3.78
CA SER A 139 6.40 -1.39 -2.49
C SER A 139 5.28 -0.40 -2.13
N LEU A 140 4.70 0.26 -3.14
CA LEU A 140 3.51 1.10 -2.97
C LEU A 140 2.28 0.25 -2.65
N CYS A 141 2.15 -0.92 -3.27
CA CYS A 141 1.03 -1.84 -3.06
C CYS A 141 1.05 -2.55 -1.69
N ASN A 142 2.23 -2.88 -1.16
CA ASN A 142 2.37 -3.74 0.04
C ASN A 142 1.89 -3.09 1.35
N ASN A 143 1.88 -1.77 1.44
CA ASN A 143 1.45 -1.04 2.65
C ASN A 143 0.05 -0.42 2.52
N GLN A 144 -0.77 -0.90 1.57
CA GLN A 144 -2.10 -0.35 1.32
C GLN A 144 -3.22 -1.29 1.76
N ILE A 145 -4.28 -0.69 2.32
CA ILE A 145 -5.58 -1.35 2.53
C ILE A 145 -6.33 -1.20 1.20
N TRP A 146 -6.43 -2.28 0.46
CA TRP A 146 -7.13 -2.30 -0.83
C TRP A 146 -8.63 -2.44 -0.56
N SER A 147 -9.43 -1.53 -1.10
CA SER A 147 -10.89 -1.63 -1.14
C SER A 147 -11.31 -2.74 -2.13
N GLY A 148 -10.91 -3.99 -1.89
CA GLY A 148 -11.16 -5.11 -2.80
C GLY A 148 -10.45 -6.42 -2.41
N SER A 149 -10.82 -7.53 -3.05
CA SER A 149 -10.13 -8.81 -2.86
C SER A 149 -8.65 -8.71 -3.26
N LYS A 150 -7.79 -9.56 -2.67
CA LYS A 150 -6.34 -9.64 -2.98
C LYS A 150 -6.04 -9.79 -4.49
N ASP A 151 -7.02 -10.21 -5.28
CA ASP A 151 -6.93 -10.40 -6.72
C ASP A 151 -6.79 -9.08 -7.49
N HIS A 152 -7.34 -7.97 -6.98
CA HIS A 152 -7.29 -6.67 -7.64
C HIS A 152 -5.85 -6.11 -7.67
N ARG A 153 -5.10 -6.30 -6.58
CA ARG A 153 -3.69 -5.91 -6.50
C ARG A 153 -2.85 -6.65 -7.54
N ALA A 154 -3.02 -7.97 -7.63
CA ALA A 154 -2.28 -8.80 -8.58
C ALA A 154 -2.63 -8.43 -10.04
N THR A 155 -3.91 -8.16 -10.30
CA THR A 155 -4.39 -7.72 -11.61
C THR A 155 -3.85 -6.35 -11.98
N LEU A 156 -3.82 -5.40 -11.05
CA LEU A 156 -3.27 -4.06 -11.33
C LEU A 156 -1.77 -4.16 -11.64
N LEU A 157 -1.01 -4.87 -10.80
CA LEU A 157 0.43 -5.06 -11.02
C LEU A 157 0.71 -5.76 -12.35
N SER A 158 -0.08 -6.75 -12.77
CA SER A 158 0.12 -7.41 -14.07
C SER A 158 -0.14 -6.51 -15.27
N LEU A 159 -0.93 -5.44 -15.11
CA LEU A 159 -1.21 -4.46 -16.16
C LEU A 159 -0.13 -3.38 -16.27
N VAL A 160 0.50 -2.99 -15.15
CA VAL A 160 1.45 -1.87 -15.12
C VAL A 160 2.92 -2.29 -15.04
N CYS A 161 3.23 -3.50 -14.59
CA CYS A 161 4.61 -3.98 -14.50
C CYS A 161 5.23 -4.21 -15.88
N LEU A 162 6.52 -3.95 -15.98
CA LEU A 162 7.31 -4.08 -17.21
C LEU A 162 8.31 -5.23 -17.12
N ARG A 163 8.98 -5.59 -18.22
CA ARG A 163 10.09 -6.55 -18.12
C ARG A 163 11.28 -5.88 -17.44
N PRO A 164 12.13 -6.61 -16.70
CA PRO A 164 13.20 -6.04 -15.87
C PRO A 164 14.14 -5.07 -16.60
N ASN A 165 14.47 -5.36 -17.86
CA ASN A 165 15.41 -4.58 -18.67
C ASN A 165 14.74 -3.58 -19.61
N ASP A 166 13.40 -3.47 -19.60
CA ASP A 166 12.72 -2.48 -20.42
C ASP A 166 12.95 -1.08 -19.83
N SER A 167 13.17 -0.09 -20.70
CA SER A 167 13.29 1.31 -20.29
C SER A 167 11.91 1.88 -19.98
N VAL A 168 11.78 2.54 -18.83
CA VAL A 168 10.52 3.13 -18.38
C VAL A 168 10.47 4.61 -18.76
N HIS A 169 9.63 4.96 -19.73
CA HIS A 169 9.36 6.35 -20.07
C HIS A 169 8.56 7.06 -18.96
N PHE A 170 8.75 8.38 -18.84
CA PHE A 170 8.05 9.20 -17.84
C PHE A 170 6.53 9.00 -17.83
N ASN A 171 5.88 8.92 -19.00
CA ASN A 171 4.43 8.71 -19.05
C ASN A 171 4.01 7.35 -18.45
N VAL A 172 4.77 6.29 -18.71
CA VAL A 172 4.51 4.96 -18.13
C VAL A 172 4.70 5.00 -16.61
N PHE A 173 5.78 5.65 -16.16
CA PHE A 173 6.03 5.90 -14.74
C PHE A 173 4.85 6.66 -14.10
N LYS A 174 4.47 7.81 -14.66
CA LYS A 174 3.38 8.68 -14.19
C LYS A 174 2.07 7.91 -14.05
N TYR A 175 1.61 7.28 -15.13
CA TYR A 175 0.30 6.64 -15.15
C TYR A 175 0.27 5.39 -14.27
N GLY A 176 1.33 4.59 -14.19
CA GLY A 176 1.34 3.42 -13.30
C GLY A 176 1.36 3.80 -11.82
N ILE A 177 2.12 4.83 -11.43
CA ILE A 177 2.10 5.34 -10.05
C ILE A 177 0.72 5.93 -9.71
N GLN A 178 0.13 6.71 -10.62
CA GLN A 178 -1.24 7.23 -10.45
C GLN A 178 -2.26 6.11 -10.31
N ALA A 179 -2.19 5.07 -11.15
CA ALA A 179 -3.13 3.95 -11.10
C ALA A 179 -3.10 3.25 -9.73
N ILE A 180 -1.91 3.01 -9.17
CA ILE A 180 -1.76 2.41 -7.84
C ILE A 180 -2.30 3.34 -6.75
N LEU A 181 -1.96 4.63 -6.80
CA LEU A 181 -2.39 5.56 -5.75
C LEU A 181 -3.87 5.94 -5.82
N LEU A 182 -4.50 5.87 -7.00
CA LEU A 182 -5.94 6.09 -7.17
C LEU A 182 -6.76 4.86 -6.75
N ALA A 183 -6.23 3.65 -6.97
CA ALA A 183 -6.84 2.40 -6.49
C ALA A 183 -6.86 2.26 -4.96
N LYS A 184 -6.18 3.17 -4.24
CA LYS A 184 -6.15 3.29 -2.78
C LYS A 184 -7.48 3.81 -2.18
N GLY A 185 -8.37 4.39 -2.99
CA GLY A 185 -9.66 4.96 -2.57
C GLY A 185 -10.85 4.10 -2.96
#